data_AF-A0A1E9ZL74-F1
#
_entry.id   AF-A0A1E9ZL74-F1
#
_cell.length_a   1.000
_cell.length_b   1.000
_cell.length_c   1.000
_cell.angle_alpha   90.00
_cell.angle_beta   90.00
_cell.angle_gamma   90.00
#
_symmetry.space_group_name_H-M   'P 1'
#
loop_
_entity.id
_entity.type
_entity.pdbx_description
1 polymer ?
#
loop_
_entity_poly.entity_id
_entity_poly.type
_entity_poly.pdbx_seq_one_letter_code
_entity_poly.pdbx_strand_id
1 'polypeptide(L)'
;MFTSFVIGDSPMTDSTFSPEVFTRPAPGFTLNAPFAKGTYEGENYRVMMYPALLEYLEVENGPYEPMCSIAATGTLHGWEDTADDAKALTLLRELISKRGLEFALQFAREFIDAEAVAVVTEETYAWGRVECIGFGANDEGMNVRGVMDWLEFVGGYWVDVVLERAEPSHDGQGSEWVSVDYTSLPNSESHESDDALKHAMENFEWDVARFGDEFELELESEQVAGSGQAVAA
;
A
#
# COMPACT_ATOMS: atom_id res chain seq x y z
N MET A 1 -4.31 40.54 -50.19
CA MET A 1 -3.05 39.75 -50.15
C MET A 1 -3.17 38.86 -48.93
N PHE A 2 -3.51 37.58 -49.12
CA PHE A 2 -3.59 36.59 -48.05
C PHE A 2 -2.24 35.88 -48.00
N THR A 3 -1.48 36.06 -46.93
CA THR A 3 -0.26 35.31 -46.66
C THR A 3 -0.65 33.95 -46.09
N SER A 4 -0.43 32.91 -46.89
CA SER A 4 -0.56 31.51 -46.53
C SER A 4 0.52 31.17 -45.50
N PHE A 5 0.15 30.79 -44.28
CA PHE A 5 1.08 30.16 -43.34
C PHE A 5 1.22 28.69 -43.73
N VAL A 6 2.39 28.34 -44.25
CA VAL A 6 2.82 26.95 -44.38
C VAL A 6 3.26 26.53 -42.98
N ILE A 7 2.46 25.69 -42.31
CA ILE A 7 2.92 24.96 -41.14
C ILE A 7 3.89 23.91 -41.68
N GLY A 8 5.18 24.15 -41.50
CA GLY A 8 6.19 23.14 -41.76
C GLY A 8 5.98 21.97 -40.81
N ASP A 9 6.03 20.76 -41.34
CA ASP A 9 6.22 19.53 -40.57
C ASP A 9 7.53 19.68 -39.77
N SER A 10 7.41 20.14 -38.53
CA SER A 10 8.44 19.91 -37.53
C SER A 10 8.34 18.44 -37.14
N PRO A 11 9.40 17.64 -37.30
CA PRO A 11 9.40 16.27 -36.80
C PRO A 11 9.18 16.31 -35.29
N MET A 12 8.17 15.58 -34.81
CA MET A 12 8.02 15.23 -33.39
C MET A 12 9.29 14.51 -32.96
N THR A 13 10.17 15.23 -32.26
CA THR A 13 11.32 14.64 -31.59
C THR A 13 11.09 14.73 -30.09
N ASP A 14 10.95 13.54 -29.51
CA ASP A 14 11.16 13.14 -28.12
C ASP A 14 10.27 13.81 -27.05
N SER A 15 9.02 13.34 -26.93
CA SER A 15 8.38 13.35 -25.63
C SER A 15 9.17 12.42 -24.70
N THR A 16 9.73 12.98 -23.64
CA THR A 16 10.39 12.25 -22.55
C THR A 16 9.37 11.74 -21.52
N PHE A 17 8.09 11.70 -21.88
CA PHE A 17 7.04 11.21 -21.01
C PHE A 17 7.22 9.71 -20.76
N SER A 18 7.67 9.39 -19.54
CA SER A 18 7.86 8.04 -19.04
C SER A 18 7.11 7.95 -17.72
N PRO A 19 5.82 7.56 -17.72
CA PRO A 19 5.10 7.36 -16.46
C PRO A 19 5.74 6.23 -15.68
N GLU A 20 5.61 6.28 -14.37
CA GLU A 20 5.99 5.17 -13.51
C GLU A 20 5.16 3.93 -13.86
N VAL A 21 5.78 2.76 -13.82
CA VAL A 21 5.10 1.51 -14.17
C VAL A 21 4.81 0.73 -12.90
N PHE A 22 3.52 0.60 -12.58
CA PHE A 22 3.09 -0.35 -11.57
C PHE A 22 3.19 -1.76 -12.13
N THR A 23 4.23 -2.45 -11.68
CA THR A 23 4.42 -3.88 -11.91
C THR A 23 3.87 -4.65 -10.74
N ARG A 24 3.39 -5.87 -11.00
CA ARG A 24 2.86 -6.72 -9.93
C ARG A 24 3.94 -6.85 -8.85
N PRO A 25 3.63 -6.51 -7.58
CA PRO A 25 4.57 -6.73 -6.50
C PRO A 25 4.97 -8.20 -6.52
N ALA A 26 6.26 -8.50 -6.39
CA ALA A 26 6.66 -9.88 -6.15
C ALA A 26 5.83 -10.37 -4.95
N PRO A 27 5.21 -11.57 -5.01
CA PRO A 27 4.34 -12.06 -3.94
C PRO A 27 5.13 -11.96 -2.64
N GLY A 28 4.74 -11.00 -1.78
CA GLY A 28 5.50 -10.72 -0.59
C GLY A 28 5.19 -11.77 0.45
N PHE A 29 6.24 -12.02 1.22
CA PHE A 29 6.27 -12.75 2.48
C PHE A 29 5.02 -13.57 2.82
N THR A 30 4.93 -14.77 2.24
CA THR A 30 4.24 -15.87 2.92
C THR A 30 5.17 -16.40 4.00
N LEU A 31 5.23 -15.71 5.14
CA LEU A 31 5.99 -16.23 6.28
C LEU A 31 5.21 -17.41 6.86
N ASN A 32 5.64 -18.62 6.53
CA ASN A 32 5.17 -19.85 7.19
C ASN A 32 5.66 -19.96 8.65
N ALA A 33 6.17 -18.87 9.22
CA ALA A 33 6.77 -18.79 10.54
C ALA A 33 6.30 -17.50 11.24
N PRO A 34 6.26 -17.50 12.58
CA PRO A 34 6.00 -16.28 13.35
C PRO A 34 6.95 -15.16 12.95
N PHE A 35 6.40 -13.96 12.86
CA PHE A 35 7.15 -12.73 12.60
C PHE A 35 7.68 -12.13 13.90
N ALA A 36 6.81 -12.04 14.91
CA ALA A 36 7.14 -11.57 16.24
C ALA A 36 6.48 -12.44 17.31
N LYS A 37 7.00 -12.39 18.54
CA LYS A 37 6.42 -13.09 19.70
C LYS A 37 6.50 -12.23 20.95
N GLY A 38 5.60 -12.48 21.88
CA GLY A 38 5.62 -11.85 23.19
C GLY A 38 4.90 -12.69 24.23
N THR A 39 5.13 -12.38 25.50
CA THR A 39 4.42 -13.00 26.62
C THR A 39 3.84 -11.92 27.51
N TYR A 40 2.55 -12.02 27.82
CA TYR A 40 1.87 -11.08 28.72
C TYR A 40 0.88 -11.82 29.61
N GLU A 41 0.92 -11.53 30.92
CA GLU A 41 0.12 -12.20 31.96
C GLU A 41 0.17 -13.74 31.95
N GLY A 42 1.28 -14.32 31.48
CA GLY A 42 1.46 -15.79 31.38
C GLY A 42 0.87 -16.42 30.12
N GLU A 43 0.25 -15.62 29.26
CA GLU A 43 -0.21 -16.01 27.94
C GLU A 43 0.86 -15.72 26.88
N ASN A 44 0.96 -16.61 25.88
CA ASN A 44 1.91 -16.45 24.79
C ASN A 44 1.21 -15.90 23.56
N TYR A 45 1.82 -14.90 22.95
CA TYR A 45 1.35 -14.23 21.75
C TYR A 45 2.36 -14.40 20.62
N ARG A 46 1.86 -14.44 19.39
CA ARG A 46 2.68 -14.39 18.18
C ARG A 46 2.00 -13.56 17.10
N VAL A 47 2.80 -12.94 16.25
CA VAL A 47 2.34 -12.28 15.03
C VAL A 47 2.63 -13.18 13.85
N MET A 48 1.60 -13.44 13.04
CA MET A 48 1.68 -14.18 11.79
C MET A 48 1.32 -13.26 10.63
N MET A 49 1.92 -13.51 9.47
CA MET A 49 1.56 -12.84 8.23
C MET A 49 0.97 -13.84 7.26
N TYR A 50 -0.25 -13.58 6.81
CA TYR A 50 -0.94 -14.41 5.84
C TYR A 50 -1.18 -13.61 4.55
N PRO A 51 -1.15 -14.26 3.37
CA PRO A 51 -1.77 -13.67 2.20
C PRO A 51 -3.21 -13.34 2.53
N ALA A 52 -3.64 -12.14 2.18
CA ALA A 52 -5.02 -11.69 2.16
C ALA A 52 -6.03 -12.85 2.01
N LEU A 53 -6.75 -13.21 3.07
CA LEU A 53 -7.82 -14.22 2.98
C LEU A 53 -9.14 -13.61 2.48
N LEU A 54 -9.24 -12.28 2.46
CA LEU A 54 -10.43 -11.57 2.05
C LEU A 54 -10.53 -11.51 0.52
N GLU A 55 -11.50 -12.24 -0.03
CA GLU A 55 -11.86 -12.16 -1.47
C GLU A 55 -12.42 -10.79 -1.88
N TYR A 56 -12.81 -9.96 -0.89
CA TYR A 56 -13.38 -8.64 -1.10
C TYR A 56 -13.21 -7.78 0.15
N LEU A 57 -12.51 -6.66 0.02
CA LEU A 57 -12.49 -5.60 1.01
C LEU A 57 -13.18 -4.40 0.36
N GLU A 58 -14.25 -3.92 0.98
CA GLU A 58 -14.85 -2.65 0.58
C GLU A 58 -13.80 -1.58 0.88
N VAL A 59 -13.10 -1.07 -0.14
CA VAL A 59 -12.02 -0.09 0.01
C VAL A 59 -12.46 1.10 0.86
N GLU A 60 -13.75 1.45 0.81
CA GLU A 60 -14.38 2.51 1.62
C GLU A 60 -14.49 2.17 3.12
N ASN A 61 -14.41 0.90 3.50
CA ASN A 61 -14.45 0.39 4.87
C ASN A 61 -13.12 -0.26 5.31
N GLY A 62 -12.09 -0.17 4.47
CA GLY A 62 -10.74 -0.58 4.82
C GLY A 62 -10.06 0.43 5.74
N PRO A 63 -9.18 0.01 6.66
CA PRO A 63 -8.44 0.92 7.52
C PRO A 63 -7.33 1.70 6.79
N TYR A 64 -7.11 1.44 5.50
CA TYR A 64 -6.01 2.01 4.72
C TYR A 64 -6.49 3.18 3.86
N GLU A 65 -6.03 4.39 4.18
CA GLU A 65 -6.27 5.62 3.44
C GLU A 65 -4.94 6.03 2.74
N PRO A 66 -4.86 6.00 1.40
CA PRO A 66 -3.69 6.49 0.68
C PRO A 66 -3.32 7.92 1.07
N MET A 67 -2.01 8.19 1.20
CA MET A 67 -1.49 9.53 1.55
C MET A 67 -1.61 10.57 0.43
N CYS A 68 -2.26 10.25 -0.68
CA CYS A 68 -2.49 11.15 -1.80
C CYS A 68 -3.85 10.87 -2.46
N SER A 69 -4.35 11.84 -3.22
CA SER A 69 -5.50 11.65 -4.10
C SER A 69 -5.08 11.00 -5.41
N ILE A 70 -5.96 10.17 -5.96
CA ILE A 70 -5.64 9.29 -7.10
C ILE A 70 -6.74 9.39 -8.14
N ALA A 71 -6.40 9.88 -9.33
CA ALA A 71 -7.29 9.88 -10.49
C ALA A 71 -6.95 8.70 -11.41
N ALA A 72 -7.85 7.72 -11.53
CA ALA A 72 -7.65 6.51 -12.34
C ALA A 72 -8.64 6.40 -13.52
N THR A 73 -8.20 5.81 -14.63
CA THR A 73 -9.07 5.50 -15.79
C THR A 73 -9.82 4.19 -15.66
N GLY A 74 -10.79 3.99 -16.56
CA GLY A 74 -11.50 2.72 -16.70
C GLY A 74 -12.49 2.47 -15.56
N THR A 75 -12.49 1.23 -15.04
CA THR A 75 -13.43 0.77 -14.00
C THR A 75 -13.00 1.13 -12.59
N LEU A 76 -11.76 1.59 -12.40
CA LEU A 76 -11.29 2.02 -11.08
C LEU A 76 -11.73 3.46 -10.83
N HIS A 77 -12.30 3.71 -9.64
CA HIS A 77 -12.87 5.01 -9.29
C HIS A 77 -11.83 6.05 -8.85
N GLY A 78 -10.63 5.61 -8.47
CA GLY A 78 -9.63 6.45 -7.82
C GLY A 78 -9.85 6.55 -6.31
N TRP A 79 -9.17 7.52 -5.69
CA TRP A 79 -9.29 7.82 -4.26
C TRP A 79 -9.27 9.34 -4.05
N GLU A 80 -10.17 9.86 -3.23
CA GLU A 80 -10.20 11.27 -2.82
C GLU A 80 -9.82 11.38 -1.35
N ASP A 81 -8.81 12.19 -1.04
CA ASP A 81 -8.41 12.47 0.34
C ASP A 81 -9.34 13.51 0.98
N THR A 82 -9.73 14.53 0.20
CA THR A 82 -10.66 15.57 0.66
C THR A 82 -11.83 15.79 -0.31
N ALA A 83 -12.89 16.46 0.16
CA ALA A 83 -14.04 16.82 -0.67
C ALA A 83 -13.71 17.79 -1.82
N ASP A 84 -12.63 18.56 -1.72
CA ASP A 84 -12.16 19.39 -2.84
C ASP A 84 -11.38 18.56 -3.87
N ASP A 85 -10.74 17.47 -3.43
CA ASP A 85 -10.07 16.52 -4.33
C ASP A 85 -11.05 15.74 -5.19
N ALA A 86 -12.27 15.47 -4.71
CA ALA A 86 -13.34 14.84 -5.50
C ALA A 86 -13.55 15.51 -6.88
N LYS A 87 -13.49 16.85 -6.91
CA LYS A 87 -13.64 17.65 -8.14
C LYS A 87 -12.38 17.56 -9.01
N ALA A 88 -11.21 17.67 -8.39
CA ALA A 88 -9.92 17.57 -9.07
C ALA A 88 -9.75 16.18 -9.70
N LEU A 89 -10.06 15.13 -8.97
CA LEU A 89 -10.12 13.74 -9.42
C LEU A 89 -11.05 13.59 -10.62
N THR A 90 -12.29 14.07 -10.53
CA THR A 90 -13.25 13.98 -11.64
C THR A 90 -12.71 14.66 -12.90
N LEU A 91 -12.14 15.86 -12.76
CA LEU A 91 -11.53 16.61 -13.86
C LEU A 91 -10.34 15.87 -14.47
N LEU A 92 -9.41 15.38 -13.64
CA LEU A 92 -8.22 14.65 -14.10
C LEU A 92 -8.62 13.37 -14.83
N ARG A 93 -9.59 12.61 -14.32
CA ARG A 93 -10.11 11.40 -15.01
C ARG A 93 -10.67 11.71 -16.39
N GLU A 94 -11.40 12.83 -16.52
CA GLU A 94 -11.90 13.30 -17.81
C GLU A 94 -10.76 13.69 -18.76
N LEU A 95 -9.74 14.39 -18.25
CA LEU A 95 -8.56 14.79 -19.02
C LEU A 95 -7.76 13.59 -19.51
N ILE A 96 -7.49 12.61 -18.65
CA ILE A 96 -6.79 11.38 -19.04
C ILE A 96 -7.57 10.70 -20.18
N SER A 97 -8.90 10.54 -20.01
CA SER A 97 -9.75 9.86 -20.99
C SER A 97 -9.86 10.60 -22.34
N LYS A 98 -9.87 11.94 -22.35
CA LYS A 98 -10.12 12.75 -23.55
C LYS A 98 -8.86 13.28 -24.23
N ARG A 99 -7.78 13.44 -23.49
CA ARG A 99 -6.54 14.11 -23.93
C ARG A 99 -5.29 13.26 -23.72
N GLY A 100 -5.39 12.15 -23.00
CA GLY A 100 -4.26 11.28 -22.67
C GLY A 100 -3.57 11.67 -21.37
N LEU A 101 -2.84 10.71 -20.81
CA LEU A 101 -2.18 10.82 -19.51
C LEU A 101 -1.13 11.93 -19.45
N GLU A 102 -0.31 12.10 -20.49
CA GLU A 102 0.74 13.13 -20.54
C GLU A 102 0.15 14.54 -20.41
N PHE A 103 -0.93 14.84 -21.13
CA PHE A 103 -1.61 16.13 -21.05
C PHE A 103 -2.22 16.35 -19.66
N ALA A 104 -2.88 15.32 -19.12
CA ALA A 104 -3.50 15.39 -17.80
C ALA A 104 -2.45 15.61 -16.70
N LEU A 105 -1.27 14.97 -16.80
CA LEU A 105 -0.16 15.19 -15.86
C LEU A 105 0.36 16.62 -15.95
N GLN A 106 0.59 17.16 -17.15
CA GLN A 106 1.03 18.55 -17.32
C GLN A 106 0.03 19.53 -16.70
N PHE A 107 -1.27 19.27 -16.88
CA PHE A 107 -2.32 20.06 -16.24
C PHE A 107 -2.27 19.94 -14.71
N ALA A 108 -2.13 18.73 -14.16
CA ALA A 108 -2.05 18.51 -12.72
C ALA A 108 -0.87 19.29 -12.11
N ARG A 109 0.31 19.21 -12.75
CA ARG A 109 1.52 19.91 -12.30
C ARG A 109 1.41 21.43 -12.34
N GLU A 110 0.74 21.98 -13.33
CA GLU A 110 0.59 23.44 -13.45
C GLU A 110 -0.47 24.00 -12.50
N PHE A 111 -1.55 23.26 -12.24
CA PHE A 111 -2.77 23.84 -11.63
C PHE A 111 -3.23 23.18 -10.33
N ILE A 112 -2.71 22.01 -9.96
CA ILE A 112 -3.18 21.25 -8.80
C ILE A 112 -2.02 21.00 -7.84
N ASP A 113 -1.03 20.23 -8.29
CA ASP A 113 0.12 19.80 -7.49
C ASP A 113 1.34 19.67 -8.42
N ALA A 114 2.34 20.54 -8.23
CA ALA A 114 3.56 20.55 -9.03
C ALA A 114 4.33 19.22 -8.98
N GLU A 115 4.14 18.46 -7.91
CA GLU A 115 4.76 17.16 -7.66
C GLU A 115 3.84 15.99 -8.06
N ALA A 116 2.76 16.24 -8.81
CA ALA A 116 1.89 15.19 -9.31
C ALA A 116 2.66 14.19 -10.18
N VAL A 117 2.23 12.93 -10.15
CA VAL A 117 2.93 11.82 -10.83
C VAL A 117 1.97 11.03 -11.69
N ALA A 118 2.45 10.53 -12.82
CA ALA A 118 1.69 9.62 -13.67
C ALA A 118 2.18 8.19 -13.46
N VAL A 119 1.24 7.28 -13.21
CA VAL A 119 1.51 5.85 -13.09
C VAL A 119 0.67 5.10 -14.12
N VAL A 120 1.23 4.05 -14.72
CA VAL A 120 0.51 3.14 -15.62
C VAL A 120 0.70 1.71 -15.15
N THR A 121 -0.30 0.89 -15.37
CA THR A 121 -0.25 -0.53 -14.99
C THR A 121 -0.03 -1.40 -16.23
N GLU A 122 0.45 -2.62 -16.02
CA GLU A 122 0.50 -3.62 -17.08
C GLU A 122 -0.91 -4.03 -17.55
N GLU A 123 -1.04 -4.54 -18.78
CA GLU A 123 -2.34 -5.01 -19.31
C GLU A 123 -2.85 -6.31 -18.64
N THR A 124 -2.05 -6.93 -17.78
CA THR A 124 -2.26 -8.28 -17.23
C THR A 124 -3.23 -8.33 -16.04
N TYR A 125 -3.67 -7.18 -15.51
CA TYR A 125 -4.62 -7.11 -14.41
C TYR A 125 -6.05 -7.40 -14.88
N ALA A 126 -6.92 -7.85 -13.96
CA ALA A 126 -8.33 -8.16 -14.25
C ALA A 126 -9.12 -6.94 -14.79
N TRP A 127 -8.68 -5.75 -14.43
CA TRP A 127 -9.22 -4.46 -14.87
C TRP A 127 -8.44 -3.83 -16.05
N GLY A 128 -7.46 -4.56 -16.61
CA GLY A 128 -6.66 -4.15 -17.76
C GLY A 128 -5.58 -3.10 -17.44
N ARG A 129 -5.06 -2.42 -18.47
CA ARG A 129 -4.14 -1.28 -18.28
C ARG A 129 -4.93 -0.07 -17.79
N VAL A 130 -4.49 0.50 -16.67
CA VAL A 130 -5.02 1.74 -16.11
C VAL A 130 -3.94 2.80 -16.16
N GLU A 131 -4.41 4.03 -16.32
CA GLU A 131 -3.63 5.25 -16.27
C GLU A 131 -4.07 6.02 -15.03
N CYS A 132 -3.12 6.32 -14.16
CA CYS A 132 -3.34 6.97 -12.87
C CYS A 132 -2.55 8.28 -12.80
N ILE A 133 -3.10 9.24 -12.07
CA ILE A 133 -2.36 10.41 -11.57
C ILE A 133 -2.48 10.44 -10.06
N GLY A 134 -1.34 10.43 -9.35
CA GLY A 134 -1.25 10.73 -7.92
C GLY A 134 -0.99 12.21 -7.71
N PHE A 135 -1.71 12.84 -6.79
CA PHE A 135 -1.63 14.27 -6.52
C PHE A 135 -2.12 14.62 -5.11
N GLY A 136 -1.80 15.83 -4.65
CA GLY A 136 -2.31 16.42 -3.42
C GLY A 136 -1.37 16.27 -2.23
N ALA A 137 -0.38 15.38 -2.29
CA ALA A 137 0.63 15.25 -1.24
C ALA A 137 1.65 16.40 -1.24
N ASN A 138 1.80 17.12 -2.36
CA ASN A 138 2.84 18.14 -2.57
C ASN A 138 4.27 17.59 -2.39
N ASP A 139 4.45 16.29 -2.59
CA ASP A 139 5.72 15.56 -2.55
C ASP A 139 5.66 14.43 -3.58
N GLU A 140 6.64 14.38 -4.47
CA GLU A 140 6.66 13.41 -5.58
C GLU A 140 6.73 11.98 -5.05
N GLY A 141 7.55 11.73 -4.02
CA GLY A 141 7.73 10.42 -3.43
C GLY A 141 6.46 9.90 -2.76
N MET A 142 5.75 10.76 -2.04
CA MET A 142 4.45 10.43 -1.43
C MET A 142 3.37 10.20 -2.48
N ASN A 143 3.33 11.01 -3.54
CA ASN A 143 2.39 10.81 -4.65
C ASN A 143 2.65 9.48 -5.37
N VAL A 144 3.92 9.10 -5.61
CA VAL A 144 4.27 7.78 -6.16
C VAL A 144 3.83 6.68 -5.21
N ARG A 145 4.26 6.72 -3.95
CA ARG A 145 3.96 5.69 -2.95
C ARG A 145 2.46 5.49 -2.81
N GLY A 146 1.68 6.55 -2.61
CA GLY A 146 0.23 6.45 -2.44
C GLY A 146 -0.48 5.84 -3.65
N VAL A 147 -0.07 6.15 -4.89
CA VAL A 147 -0.65 5.50 -6.08
C VAL A 147 -0.28 4.03 -6.16
N MET A 148 0.97 3.68 -5.87
CA MET A 148 1.43 2.29 -5.90
C MET A 148 0.71 1.46 -4.84
N ASP A 149 0.61 1.94 -3.61
CA ASP A 149 -0.03 1.22 -2.51
C ASP A 149 -1.54 1.05 -2.76
N TRP A 150 -2.21 2.08 -3.28
CA TRP A 150 -3.61 1.94 -3.71
C TRP A 150 -3.78 0.93 -4.85
N LEU A 151 -2.85 0.88 -5.80
CA LEU A 151 -2.85 -0.12 -6.88
C LEU A 151 -2.60 -1.54 -6.36
N GLU A 152 -1.75 -1.71 -5.34
CA GLU A 152 -1.61 -2.97 -4.62
C GLU A 152 -2.94 -3.37 -3.97
N PHE A 153 -3.59 -2.41 -3.32
CA PHE A 153 -4.86 -2.61 -2.63
C PHE A 153 -5.97 -3.05 -3.59
N VAL A 154 -6.29 -2.26 -4.61
CA VAL A 154 -7.32 -2.64 -5.61
C VAL A 154 -6.92 -3.87 -6.46
N GLY A 155 -5.62 -4.19 -6.46
CA GLY A 155 -5.07 -5.39 -7.10
C GLY A 155 -5.19 -6.67 -6.25
N GLY A 156 -5.53 -6.56 -4.96
CA GLY A 156 -5.59 -7.69 -4.04
C GLY A 156 -4.22 -8.14 -3.52
N TYR A 157 -3.20 -7.27 -3.57
CA TYR A 157 -1.84 -7.56 -3.09
C TYR A 157 -1.63 -6.96 -1.70
N TRP A 158 -2.32 -7.51 -0.70
CA TRP A 158 -2.12 -7.14 0.71
C TRP A 158 -1.77 -8.36 1.57
N VAL A 159 -1.20 -8.07 2.73
CA VAL A 159 -0.82 -9.05 3.75
C VAL A 159 -1.67 -8.78 4.99
N ASP A 160 -2.29 -9.84 5.50
CA ASP A 160 -2.98 -9.80 6.79
C ASP A 160 -1.94 -10.06 7.88
N VAL A 161 -1.70 -9.04 8.73
CA VAL A 161 -0.87 -9.13 9.92
C VAL A 161 -1.79 -9.50 11.07
N VAL A 162 -1.59 -10.68 11.66
CA VAL A 162 -2.52 -11.27 12.62
C VAL A 162 -1.83 -11.53 13.95
N LEU A 163 -2.41 -11.00 15.03
CA LEU A 163 -2.04 -11.34 16.39
C LEU A 163 -2.78 -12.60 16.81
N GLU A 164 -2.03 -13.60 17.26
CA GLU A 164 -2.56 -14.87 17.75
C GLU A 164 -2.12 -15.13 19.18
N ARG A 165 -3.01 -15.71 19.99
CA ARG A 165 -2.73 -16.17 21.35
C ARG A 165 -2.78 -17.69 21.43
N ALA A 166 -1.87 -18.28 22.19
CA ALA A 166 -1.88 -19.70 22.48
C ALA A 166 -3.01 -20.03 23.47
N GLU A 167 -3.97 -20.87 23.08
CA GLU A 167 -5.03 -21.38 23.93
C GLU A 167 -4.94 -22.90 24.07
N PRO A 168 -5.48 -23.50 25.15
CA PRO A 168 -5.59 -24.95 25.24
C PRO A 168 -6.45 -25.50 24.10
N SER A 169 -5.94 -26.49 23.36
CA SER A 169 -6.68 -27.12 22.26
C SER A 169 -8.02 -27.68 22.72
N HIS A 170 -9.07 -27.51 21.91
CA HIS A 170 -10.40 -28.07 22.16
C HIS A 170 -10.40 -29.61 22.35
N ASP A 171 -9.44 -30.35 21.78
CA ASP A 171 -9.30 -31.80 21.98
C ASP A 171 -8.52 -32.18 23.27
N GLY A 172 -8.11 -31.18 24.05
CA GLY A 172 -7.34 -31.34 25.28
C GLY A 172 -5.88 -31.74 25.06
N GLN A 173 -5.38 -31.75 23.82
CA GLN A 173 -3.99 -32.07 23.50
C GLN A 173 -3.25 -30.84 22.97
N GLY A 174 -2.30 -30.36 23.77
CA GLY A 174 -1.42 -29.25 23.37
C GLY A 174 -2.13 -27.90 23.35
N SER A 175 -1.62 -27.00 22.52
CA SER A 175 -2.12 -25.64 22.37
C SER A 175 -2.49 -25.38 20.92
N GLU A 176 -3.57 -24.63 20.73
CA GLU A 176 -3.95 -24.05 19.44
C GLU A 176 -3.67 -22.55 19.47
N TRP A 177 -3.46 -21.95 18.29
CA TRP A 177 -3.28 -20.51 18.16
C TRP A 177 -4.56 -19.91 17.64
N VAL A 178 -5.12 -18.97 18.41
CA VAL A 178 -6.39 -18.34 18.11
C VAL A 178 -6.13 -16.88 17.75
N SER A 179 -6.68 -16.41 16.62
CA SER A 179 -6.60 -14.99 16.24
C SER A 179 -7.35 -14.15 17.26
N VAL A 180 -6.67 -13.12 17.76
CA VAL A 180 -7.19 -12.17 18.75
C VAL A 180 -7.44 -10.82 18.09
N ASP A 181 -6.56 -10.42 17.18
CA ASP A 181 -6.68 -9.18 16.42
C ASP A 181 -5.98 -9.29 15.05
N TYR A 182 -6.29 -8.38 14.13
CA TYR A 182 -5.65 -8.32 12.82
C TYR A 182 -5.72 -6.94 12.17
N THR A 183 -4.77 -6.67 11.27
CA THR A 183 -4.82 -5.55 10.33
C THR A 183 -4.31 -5.98 8.96
N SER A 184 -4.62 -5.22 7.92
CA SER A 184 -4.16 -5.50 6.55
C SER A 184 -3.30 -4.34 6.06
N LEU A 185 -2.14 -4.66 5.48
CA LEU A 185 -1.19 -3.68 4.95
C LEU A 185 -0.90 -3.98 3.47
N PRO A 186 -0.57 -2.96 2.64
CA PRO A 186 0.04 -3.18 1.34
C PRO A 186 1.26 -4.10 1.47
N ASN A 187 1.48 -4.92 0.45
CA ASN A 187 2.57 -5.89 0.46
C ASN A 187 3.94 -5.19 0.41
N SER A 188 4.01 -4.01 -0.20
CA SER A 188 5.18 -3.11 -0.15
C SER A 188 5.57 -2.70 1.28
N GLU A 189 4.59 -2.59 2.17
CA GLU A 189 4.74 -2.07 3.54
C GLU A 189 4.86 -3.20 4.59
N SER A 190 4.93 -4.46 4.17
CA SER A 190 4.99 -5.61 5.08
C SER A 190 6.41 -6.02 5.49
N HIS A 191 7.43 -5.20 5.17
CA HIS A 191 8.83 -5.52 5.51
C HIS A 191 9.13 -5.17 6.97
N GLU A 192 10.02 -5.94 7.63
CA GLU A 192 10.38 -5.75 9.05
C GLU A 192 10.85 -4.33 9.41
N SER A 193 11.41 -3.62 8.45
CA SER A 193 11.92 -2.27 8.62
C SER A 193 10.88 -1.18 8.37
N ASP A 194 9.72 -1.51 7.81
CA ASP A 194 8.69 -0.54 7.43
C ASP A 194 7.96 -0.03 8.67
N ASP A 195 7.63 1.27 8.66
CA ASP A 195 6.98 1.94 9.78
C ASP A 195 5.50 1.55 9.90
N ALA A 196 4.83 1.19 8.79
CA ALA A 196 3.44 0.73 8.83
C ALA A 196 3.32 -0.59 9.62
N LEU A 197 4.27 -1.51 9.41
CA LEU A 197 4.32 -2.76 10.16
C LEU A 197 4.66 -2.53 11.64
N LYS A 198 5.59 -1.61 11.95
CA LYS A 198 5.89 -1.25 13.34
C LYS A 198 4.67 -0.67 14.04
N HIS A 199 3.97 0.26 13.41
CA HIS A 199 2.74 0.82 13.97
C HIS A 199 1.65 -0.25 14.16
N ALA A 200 1.55 -1.24 13.26
CA ALA A 200 0.65 -2.38 13.44
C ALA A 200 1.03 -3.21 14.68
N MET A 201 2.32 -3.47 14.89
CA MET A 201 2.80 -4.16 16.10
C MET A 201 2.52 -3.36 17.38
N GLU A 202 2.83 -2.06 17.38
CA GLU A 202 2.55 -1.18 18.51
C GLU A 202 1.06 -1.23 18.86
N ASN A 203 0.15 -1.12 17.88
CA ASN A 203 -1.29 -1.21 18.15
C ASN A 203 -1.67 -2.53 18.83
N PHE A 204 -1.13 -3.67 18.38
CA PHE A 204 -1.33 -4.95 19.07
C PHE A 204 -0.81 -4.96 20.50
N GLU A 205 0.34 -4.34 20.75
CA GLU A 205 0.88 -4.22 22.10
C GLU A 205 -0.06 -3.45 23.03
N TRP A 206 -0.58 -2.31 22.53
CA TRP A 206 -1.53 -1.46 23.23
C TRP A 206 -2.85 -2.19 23.52
N ASP A 207 -3.37 -2.97 22.57
CA ASP A 207 -4.63 -3.70 22.71
C ASP A 207 -4.55 -4.85 23.71
N VAL A 208 -3.38 -5.51 23.79
CA VAL A 208 -3.11 -6.56 24.78
C VAL A 208 -2.91 -5.96 26.18
N ALA A 209 -2.05 -4.95 26.33
CA ALA A 209 -1.66 -4.41 27.63
C ALA A 209 -2.67 -3.43 28.25
N ARG A 210 -3.64 -2.93 27.49
CA ARG A 210 -4.71 -2.01 27.92
C ARG A 210 -4.22 -0.83 28.78
N PHE A 211 -3.87 0.28 28.13
CA PHE A 211 -3.63 1.60 28.74
C PHE A 211 -2.93 1.57 30.11
N GLY A 212 -1.69 1.08 30.18
CA GLY A 212 -0.85 1.32 31.36
C GLY A 212 0.24 0.30 31.67
N ASP A 213 0.17 -0.91 31.11
CA ASP A 213 1.20 -1.94 31.29
C ASP A 213 2.14 -2.03 30.08
N GLU A 214 3.37 -2.49 30.29
CA GLU A 214 4.36 -2.72 29.23
C GLU A 214 4.24 -4.16 28.71
N PHE A 215 3.88 -4.31 27.45
CA PHE A 215 3.96 -5.54 26.65
C PHE A 215 4.70 -5.20 25.36
N GLU A 216 5.65 -6.04 24.97
CA GLU A 216 6.48 -5.83 23.79
C GLU A 216 6.49 -7.12 22.95
N LEU A 217 6.34 -6.95 21.64
CA LEU A 217 6.46 -7.98 20.63
C LEU A 217 7.88 -7.94 20.06
N GLU A 218 8.68 -8.95 20.36
CA GLU A 218 10.05 -9.06 19.85
C GLU A 218 10.06 -9.73 18.47
N LEU A 219 10.83 -9.16 17.54
CA LEU A 219 11.04 -9.74 16.21
C LEU A 219 11.81 -11.05 16.31
N GLU A 220 11.36 -12.09 15.60
CA GLU A 220 12.07 -13.37 15.55
C GLU A 220 13.47 -13.22 14.93
N SER A 221 13.65 -12.29 13.99
CA SER A 221 14.95 -12.00 13.37
C SER A 221 15.98 -11.48 14.40
N GLU A 222 15.53 -10.73 15.41
CA GLU A 222 16.37 -10.20 16.48
C GLU A 222 16.71 -11.26 17.54
N GLN A 223 15.79 -12.17 17.85
CA GLN A 223 16.04 -13.28 18.77
C GLN A 223 17.09 -14.27 18.23
N VAL A 224 17.09 -14.54 16.91
CA VAL A 224 18.11 -15.40 16.28
C VAL A 224 19.50 -14.74 16.35
N ALA A 225 19.59 -13.42 16.13
CA ALA A 225 20.85 -12.68 16.23
C ALA A 225 21.44 -12.69 17.66
N GLY A 226 20.59 -12.59 18.69
CA GLY A 226 20.99 -12.68 20.10
C GLY A 226 21.46 -14.07 20.52
N SER A 227 20.87 -15.13 19.94
CA SER A 227 21.25 -16.52 20.24
C SER A 227 22.59 -16.95 19.62
N GLY A 228 23.05 -16.25 18.57
CA GLY A 228 24.31 -16.54 17.87
C GLY A 228 25.57 -16.06 18.60
N GLN A 229 25.46 -15.18 19.61
CA GLN A 229 26.61 -14.68 20.38
C GLN A 229 26.88 -15.45 21.69
N ALA A 230 26.01 -16.39 22.09
CA ALA A 230 26.17 -17.12 23.35
C ALA A 230 27.06 -18.38 23.27
N VAL A 231 27.70 -18.68 22.14
CA VAL A 231 28.60 -19.85 22.02
C VAL A 231 29.90 -19.51 21.26
N ALA A 232 30.70 -18.59 21.81
CA ALA A 232 32.15 -18.57 21.61
C ALA A 232 32.84 -17.57 22.56
N ALA A 233 33.14 -17.99 23.80
CA ALA A 233 34.35 -17.67 24.56
C ALA A 233 34.30 -18.33 25.95
#